data_AF-A0A7C1XKM4-F1
#
_entry.id   AF-A0A7C1XKM4-F1
#
_cell.length_a   1.000
_cell.length_b   1.000
_cell.length_c   1.000
_cell.angle_alpha   90.00
_cell.angle_beta   90.00
_cell.angle_gamma   90.00
#
_symmetry.space_group_name_H-M   'P 1'
#
loop_
_entity.id
_entity.type
_entity.pdbx_description
1 polymer ?
#
loop_
_entity_poly.entity_id
_entity_poly.type
_entity_poly.pdbx_seq_one_letter_code
_entity_poly.pdbx_strand_id
1 'polypeptide(L)'
;MSRGSPDRTLQALARVAGARVGCDFWLGPEFGLKIGWLGRLGLVRPYQQRVPRCADHGCHLAGICPHQRRFDVERRGIAGLKGELTGLGYQVARGEVTLEAILLADPAVRALLERLAAGPTSQFVIRRWLLEAAWSGDDPLAAITPPEAGWLLRLLADLGYVAFDEDRVNRRA
;
A
#
# COMPACT_ATOMS: atom_id res chain seq x y z
N MET A 1 -15.69 -19.84 -6.88
CA MET A 1 -15.02 -18.80 -7.67
C MET A 1 -13.72 -18.47 -6.96
N SER A 2 -12.56 -18.69 -7.60
CA SER A 2 -11.28 -18.36 -6.97
C SER A 2 -11.17 -16.83 -6.89
N ARG A 3 -11.16 -16.27 -5.68
CA ARG A 3 -10.73 -14.88 -5.47
C ARG A 3 -9.31 -14.74 -6.04
N GLY A 4 -8.95 -13.57 -6.56
CA GLY A 4 -7.59 -13.33 -7.04
C GLY A 4 -6.58 -13.62 -5.92
N SER A 5 -5.36 -14.03 -6.28
CA SER A 5 -4.33 -14.21 -5.26
C SER A 5 -3.69 -12.86 -4.95
N PRO A 6 -3.61 -12.43 -3.68
CA PRO A 6 -2.86 -11.23 -3.27
C PRO A 6 -1.33 -11.39 -3.40
N ASP A 7 -0.89 -12.23 -4.35
CA ASP A 7 0.47 -12.69 -4.55
C ASP A 7 1.46 -11.55 -4.59
N ARG A 8 1.13 -10.44 -5.26
CA ARG A 8 2.07 -9.32 -5.38
C ARG A 8 2.36 -8.65 -4.05
N THR A 9 1.35 -8.40 -3.23
CA THR A 9 1.57 -7.77 -1.92
C THR A 9 2.25 -8.73 -0.95
N LEU A 10 1.87 -10.01 -0.96
CA LEU A 10 2.54 -11.02 -0.13
C LEU A 10 4.01 -11.25 -0.56
N GLN A 11 4.29 -11.30 -1.87
CA GLN A 11 5.65 -11.38 -2.41
C GLN A 11 6.47 -10.14 -2.04
N ALA A 12 5.87 -8.94 -2.08
CA ALA A 12 6.53 -7.72 -1.66
C ALA A 12 6.92 -7.80 -0.18
N LEU A 13 5.99 -8.20 0.70
CA LEU A 13 6.26 -8.36 2.12
C LEU A 13 7.32 -9.43 2.39
N ALA A 14 7.27 -10.57 1.70
CA ALA A 14 8.30 -11.61 1.81
C ALA A 14 9.68 -11.10 1.37
N ARG A 15 9.76 -10.29 0.29
CA ARG A 15 11.02 -9.63 -0.11
C ARG A 15 11.52 -8.65 0.93
N VAL A 16 10.64 -7.84 1.52
CA VAL A 16 11.03 -6.95 2.62
C VAL A 16 11.54 -7.76 3.82
N ALA A 17 10.90 -8.87 4.17
CA ALA A 17 11.34 -9.75 5.26
C ALA A 17 12.76 -10.28 5.02
N GLY A 18 13.08 -10.68 3.78
CA GLY A 18 14.42 -11.14 3.41
C GLY A 18 15.47 -10.01 3.41
N ALA A 19 15.12 -8.84 2.87
CA ALA A 19 16.02 -7.69 2.79
C ALA A 19 16.09 -6.84 4.06
N ARG A 20 15.23 -7.12 5.06
CA ARG A 20 14.98 -6.34 6.29
C ARG A 20 14.40 -4.94 6.06
N VAL A 21 14.71 -4.30 4.93
CA VAL A 21 14.28 -2.93 4.60
C VAL A 21 13.61 -2.87 3.23
N GLY A 22 12.37 -2.38 3.21
CA GLY A 22 11.61 -2.01 2.03
C GLY A 22 11.91 -0.58 1.58
N CYS A 23 11.69 -0.30 0.29
CA CYS A 23 11.83 1.04 -0.26
C CYS A 23 10.83 1.32 -1.39
N ASP A 24 10.29 2.53 -1.42
CA ASP A 24 9.36 3.03 -2.44
C ASP A 24 9.84 2.88 -3.89
N PHE A 25 11.16 2.89 -4.10
CA PHE A 25 11.78 2.87 -5.42
C PHE A 25 11.87 1.47 -6.03
N TRP A 26 11.74 0.40 -5.24
CA TRP A 26 11.57 -0.95 -5.77
C TRP A 26 10.14 -1.45 -5.55
N LEU A 27 9.52 -1.13 -4.42
CA LEU A 27 8.12 -1.49 -4.14
C LEU A 27 7.15 -0.88 -5.15
N GLY A 28 7.35 0.39 -5.54
CA GLY A 28 6.46 1.08 -6.46
C GLY A 28 6.48 0.46 -7.86
N PRO A 29 7.65 0.39 -8.53
CA PRO A 29 7.76 -0.19 -9.87
C PRO A 29 7.47 -1.70 -9.93
N GLU A 30 7.96 -2.49 -8.95
CA GLU A 30 7.84 -3.96 -9.01
C GLU A 30 6.48 -4.46 -8.54
N PHE A 31 5.86 -3.78 -7.56
CA PHE A 31 4.66 -4.28 -6.87
C PHE A 31 3.49 -3.29 -6.86
N GLY A 32 3.69 -2.04 -7.29
CA GLY A 32 2.69 -1.00 -7.14
C GLY A 32 2.42 -0.68 -5.66
N LEU A 33 3.46 -0.65 -4.83
CA LEU A 33 3.31 -0.40 -3.39
C LEU A 33 4.21 0.74 -2.91
N LYS A 34 3.81 1.36 -1.81
CA LYS A 34 4.54 2.43 -1.12
C LYS A 34 4.65 2.13 0.36
N ILE A 35 5.77 2.51 0.97
CA ILE A 35 6.05 2.37 2.39
C ILE A 35 5.00 3.12 3.22
N GLY A 36 4.59 4.31 2.81
CA GLY A 36 3.51 5.04 3.48
C GLY A 36 2.21 4.23 3.56
N TRP A 37 1.82 3.59 2.45
CA TRP A 37 0.64 2.73 2.40
C TRP A 37 0.78 1.49 3.28
N LEU A 38 1.91 0.78 3.21
CA LEU A 38 2.16 -0.37 4.08
C LEU A 38 2.24 0.03 5.56
N GLY A 39 2.71 1.24 5.85
CA GLY A 39 2.74 1.79 7.20
C GLY A 39 1.37 2.13 7.75
N ARG A 40 0.47 2.66 6.91
CA ARG A 40 -0.94 2.85 7.26
C ARG A 40 -1.61 1.54 7.66
N LEU A 41 -1.34 0.45 6.93
CA LEU A 41 -1.85 -0.88 7.26
C LEU A 41 -1.19 -1.51 8.51
N GLY A 42 -0.26 -0.80 9.16
CA GLY A 42 0.48 -1.30 10.31
C GLY A 42 1.48 -2.41 9.97
N LEU A 43 1.73 -2.68 8.68
CA LEU A 43 2.61 -3.77 8.21
C LEU A 43 4.08 -3.36 8.18
N VAL A 44 4.34 -2.07 7.98
CA VAL A 44 5.69 -1.51 7.89
C VAL A 44 5.84 -0.37 8.88
N ARG A 45 7.00 -0.26 9.51
CA ARG A 45 7.43 0.92 10.26
C ARG A 45 8.31 1.79 9.37
N PRO A 46 7.84 2.96 8.89
CA PRO A 46 8.66 3.84 8.07
C PRO A 46 9.77 4.49 8.89
N TYR A 47 10.97 4.62 8.31
CA TYR A 47 12.07 5.36 8.92
C TYR A 47 11.82 6.87 8.78
N GLN A 48 11.62 7.54 9.92
CA GLN A 48 11.43 8.99 9.96
C GLN A 48 12.75 9.77 10.07
N GLN A 49 13.76 9.13 10.66
CA GLN A 49 15.10 9.67 10.85
C GLN A 49 16.11 8.54 10.62
N ARG A 50 17.38 8.88 10.36
CA ARG A 50 18.46 7.90 10.14
C ARG A 50 18.09 6.83 9.09
N VAL A 51 17.58 7.28 7.95
CA VAL A 51 17.17 6.38 6.86
C VAL A 51 18.39 5.61 6.36
N PRO A 52 18.41 4.27 6.38
CA PRO A 52 19.61 3.50 6.07
C PRO A 52 20.00 3.64 4.59
N ARG A 53 21.31 3.60 4.28
CA ARG A 53 21.77 3.57 2.89
C ARG A 53 21.44 2.22 2.26
N CYS A 54 21.46 2.14 0.93
CA CYS A 54 21.14 0.88 0.25
C CYS A 54 22.20 -0.20 0.49
N ALA A 55 23.47 0.19 0.61
CA ALA A 55 24.58 -0.73 0.89
C ALA A 55 24.50 -1.34 2.30
N ASP A 56 23.99 -0.59 3.28
CA ASP A 56 24.01 -0.97 4.70
C ASP A 56 23.00 -2.09 5.04
N HIS A 57 21.99 -2.28 4.19
CA HIS A 57 20.91 -3.26 4.42
C HIS A 57 20.82 -4.36 3.37
N GLY A 58 21.76 -4.39 2.41
CA GLY A 58 21.80 -5.43 1.38
C GLY A 58 20.68 -5.31 0.35
N CYS A 59 20.33 -4.07 -0.05
CA CYS A 59 19.34 -3.85 -1.11
C CYS A 59 19.75 -4.57 -2.40
N HIS A 60 18.83 -5.34 -3.01
CA HIS A 60 19.11 -6.07 -4.26
C HIS A 60 19.40 -5.16 -5.46
N LEU A 61 19.02 -3.89 -5.38
CA LEU A 61 19.30 -2.87 -6.40
C LEU A 61 20.50 -1.96 -6.04
N ALA A 62 21.26 -2.28 -4.98
CA ALA A 62 22.45 -1.52 -4.64
C ALA A 62 23.46 -1.54 -5.80
N GLY A 63 24.05 -0.38 -6.10
CA GLY A 63 24.98 -0.16 -7.22
C GLY A 63 24.33 0.16 -8.56
N ILE A 64 23.05 -0.20 -8.76
CA ILE A 64 22.34 -0.03 -10.03
C ILE A 64 21.09 0.85 -9.94
N CYS A 65 20.57 1.10 -8.73
CA CYS A 65 19.39 1.94 -8.55
C CYS A 65 19.70 3.42 -8.81
N PRO A 66 19.01 4.10 -9.75
CA PRO A 66 19.23 5.51 -10.03
C PRO A 66 18.90 6.42 -8.84
N HIS A 67 18.10 5.93 -7.89
CA HIS A 67 17.69 6.66 -6.69
C HIS A 67 18.59 6.40 -5.48
N GLN A 68 19.58 5.50 -5.56
CA GLN A 68 20.45 5.18 -4.43
C GLN A 68 21.14 6.43 -3.86
N ARG A 69 21.64 7.31 -4.73
CA ARG A 69 22.32 8.55 -4.32
C ARG A 69 21.47 9.46 -3.44
N ARG A 70 20.13 9.31 -3.46
CA ARG A 70 19.23 10.05 -2.56
C ARG A 70 19.42 9.65 -1.10
N PHE A 71 19.82 8.40 -0.83
CA PHE A 71 19.99 7.84 0.51
C PHE A 71 21.45 7.86 0.98
N ASP A 72 22.41 7.89 0.06
CA ASP A 72 23.83 7.92 0.42
C ASP A 72 24.24 9.25 1.08
N VAL A 73 23.54 10.32 0.75
CA VAL A 73 23.71 11.65 1.33
C VAL A 73 22.47 11.97 2.16
N GLU A 74 22.63 12.42 3.40
CA GLU A 74 21.50 12.88 4.22
C GLU A 74 20.82 14.07 3.55
N ARG A 75 19.70 13.82 2.87
CA ARG A 75 18.91 14.82 2.15
C ARG A 75 17.53 14.95 2.77
N ARG A 76 17.00 16.18 2.77
CA ARG A 76 15.59 16.43 3.11
C ARG A 76 14.66 15.65 2.16
N GLY A 77 13.54 15.15 2.68
CA GLY A 77 12.51 14.48 1.88
C GLY A 77 12.76 12.99 1.57
N ILE A 78 13.63 12.31 2.34
CA ILE A 78 13.82 10.85 2.27
C ILE A 78 13.10 10.08 3.38
N ALA A 79 12.62 10.80 4.41
CA ALA A 79 11.83 10.22 5.49
C ALA A 79 10.58 9.53 4.92
N GLY A 80 10.27 8.35 5.45
CA GLY A 80 9.12 7.56 5.03
C GLY A 80 9.27 6.81 3.69
N LEU A 81 10.38 6.99 2.95
CA LEU A 81 10.61 6.27 1.68
C LEU A 81 11.23 4.88 1.87
N LYS A 82 11.67 4.56 3.08
CA LYS A 82 12.12 3.23 3.51
C LYS A 82 11.44 2.84 4.80
N GLY A 83 11.31 1.55 5.04
CA GLY A 83 10.77 1.02 6.30
C GLY A 83 11.06 -0.45 6.45
N GLU A 84 10.84 -0.97 7.64
CA GLU A 84 11.00 -2.39 7.98
C GLU A 84 9.64 -2.99 8.34
N LEU A 85 9.50 -4.31 8.24
CA LEU A 85 8.26 -4.96 8.68
C LEU A 85 8.06 -4.78 10.19
N THR A 86 6.82 -4.55 10.58
CA THR A 86 6.38 -4.69 11.98
C THR A 86 6.19 -6.18 12.32
N GLY A 87 5.90 -6.49 13.57
CA GLY A 87 5.50 -7.86 13.97
C GLY A 87 4.31 -8.37 13.15
N LEU A 88 3.29 -7.52 12.96
CA LEU A 88 2.14 -7.84 12.10
C LEU A 88 2.56 -8.04 10.63
N GLY A 89 3.47 -7.20 10.12
CA GLY A 89 4.03 -7.36 8.77
C GLY A 89 4.69 -8.72 8.55
N TYR A 90 5.45 -9.22 9.53
CA TYR A 90 6.04 -10.56 9.48
C TYR A 90 4.99 -11.68 9.51
N GLN A 91 3.96 -11.55 10.36
CA GLN A 91 2.86 -12.52 10.43
C GLN A 91 2.14 -12.63 9.08
N VAL A 92 1.86 -11.50 8.44
CA VAL A 92 1.24 -11.48 7.10
C VAL A 92 2.18 -12.07 6.05
N ALA A 93 3.47 -11.73 6.07
CA ALA A 93 4.46 -12.27 5.14
C ALA A 93 4.58 -13.81 5.22
N ARG A 94 4.30 -14.39 6.40
CA ARG A 94 4.29 -15.84 6.64
C ARG A 94 2.93 -16.50 6.43
N GLY A 95 1.89 -15.72 6.14
CA GLY A 95 0.52 -16.23 6.00
C GLY A 95 -0.16 -16.59 7.33
N GLU A 96 0.38 -16.18 8.47
CA GLU A 96 -0.20 -16.40 9.80
C GLU A 96 -1.43 -15.49 10.03
N VAL A 97 -1.44 -14.31 9.40
CA VAL A 97 -2.56 -13.36 9.39
C VAL A 97 -2.87 -13.00 7.94
N THR A 98 -4.15 -13.00 7.56
CA THR A 98 -4.53 -12.65 6.18
C THR A 98 -4.57 -11.15 5.99
N LEU A 99 -4.04 -10.69 4.85
CA LEU A 99 -4.12 -9.29 4.45
C LEU A 99 -5.57 -8.82 4.27
N GLU A 100 -6.44 -9.71 3.82
CA GLU A 100 -7.88 -9.51 3.70
C GLU A 100 -8.51 -9.12 5.04
N ALA A 101 -8.20 -9.83 6.13
CA ALA A 101 -8.74 -9.52 7.45
C ALA A 101 -8.30 -8.13 7.95
N ILE A 102 -7.05 -7.76 7.68
CA ILE A 102 -6.52 -6.44 8.06
C ILE A 102 -7.25 -5.32 7.31
N LEU A 103 -7.42 -5.48 5.99
CA LEU A 103 -8.11 -4.48 5.18
C LEU A 103 -9.58 -4.34 5.55
N LEU A 104 -10.29 -5.46 5.72
CA LEU A 104 -11.71 -5.40 6.07
C LEU A 104 -11.97 -4.89 7.49
N ALA A 105 -10.98 -4.93 8.38
CA ALA A 105 -11.07 -4.29 9.68
C ALA A 105 -11.02 -2.75 9.59
N ASP A 106 -10.37 -2.18 8.56
CA ASP A 106 -10.26 -0.73 8.36
C ASP A 106 -11.65 -0.10 8.04
N PRO A 107 -12.16 0.84 8.86
CA PRO A 107 -13.45 1.50 8.62
C PRO A 107 -13.54 2.24 7.28
N ALA A 108 -12.44 2.82 6.81
CA ALA A 108 -12.39 3.55 5.54
C ALA A 108 -12.51 2.57 4.35
N VAL A 109 -11.89 1.40 4.45
CA VAL A 109 -12.03 0.34 3.42
C VAL A 109 -13.47 -0.16 3.37
N ARG A 110 -14.11 -0.39 4.53
CA ARG A 110 -15.52 -0.79 4.60
C ARG A 110 -16.43 0.27 3.98
N ALA A 111 -16.27 1.54 4.34
CA ALA A 111 -17.02 2.65 3.78
C ALA A 111 -16.85 2.77 2.25
N LEU A 112 -15.63 2.55 1.73
CA LEU A 112 -15.37 2.55 0.30
C LEU A 112 -16.13 1.43 -0.41
N LEU A 113 -16.04 0.20 0.11
CA LEU A 113 -16.73 -0.96 -0.45
C LEU A 113 -18.26 -0.80 -0.38
N GLU A 114 -18.79 -0.21 0.68
CA GLU A 114 -20.22 0.11 0.80
C GLU A 114 -20.68 1.07 -0.28
N ARG A 115 -19.95 2.16 -0.54
CA ARG A 115 -20.30 3.09 -1.63
C ARG A 115 -20.22 2.43 -3.00
N LEU A 116 -19.21 1.59 -3.23
CA LEU A 116 -19.07 0.84 -4.49
C LEU A 116 -20.17 -0.22 -4.68
N ALA A 117 -20.92 -0.58 -3.64
CA ALA A 117 -22.06 -1.50 -3.75
C ALA A 117 -23.25 -0.90 -4.52
N ALA A 118 -23.34 0.44 -4.60
CA ALA A 118 -24.39 1.12 -5.35
C ALA A 118 -24.27 0.93 -6.87
N GLY A 119 -23.08 0.59 -7.37
CA GLY A 119 -22.85 0.24 -8.76
C GLY A 119 -21.51 0.69 -9.32
N PRO A 120 -21.29 0.46 -10.64
CA PRO A 120 -20.08 0.85 -11.37
C PRO A 120 -19.74 2.33 -11.18
N THR A 121 -18.58 2.63 -10.59
CA THR A 121 -18.18 3.99 -10.21
C THR A 121 -16.87 4.38 -10.88
N SER A 122 -16.81 5.56 -11.52
CA SER A 122 -15.55 6.05 -12.13
C SER A 122 -14.51 6.44 -11.07
N GLN A 123 -13.22 6.32 -11.42
CA GLN A 123 -12.12 6.75 -10.55
C GLN A 123 -12.21 8.23 -10.18
N PHE A 124 -12.81 9.06 -11.04
CA PHE A 124 -13.06 10.48 -10.76
C PHE A 124 -14.09 10.67 -9.64
N VAL A 125 -15.17 9.88 -9.63
CA VAL A 125 -16.18 9.93 -8.57
C VAL A 125 -15.58 9.43 -7.25
N ILE A 126 -14.79 8.36 -7.28
CA ILE A 126 -14.08 7.89 -6.07
C ILE A 126 -13.15 8.97 -5.54
N ARG A 127 -12.36 9.63 -6.41
CA ARG A 127 -11.50 10.74 -6.01
C ARG A 127 -12.29 11.88 -5.39
N ARG A 128 -13.45 12.22 -5.96
CA ARG A 128 -14.35 13.23 -5.42
C ARG A 128 -14.84 12.86 -4.02
N TRP A 129 -15.27 11.61 -3.79
CA TRP A 129 -15.69 11.14 -2.48
C TRP A 129 -14.61 11.34 -1.41
N LEU A 130 -13.35 11.03 -1.74
CA LEU A 130 -12.23 11.20 -0.81
C LEU A 130 -11.95 12.66 -0.48
N LEU A 131 -12.08 13.56 -1.47
CA LEU A 131 -11.91 14.99 -1.27
C LEU A 131 -13.03 15.58 -0.41
N GLU A 132 -14.28 15.18 -0.67
CA GLU A 132 -15.45 15.59 0.12
C GLU A 132 -15.37 15.07 1.56
N ALA A 133 -14.96 13.81 1.75
CA ALA A 133 -14.74 13.20 3.05
C ALA A 133 -13.68 13.96 3.87
N ALA A 134 -12.57 14.33 3.22
CA ALA A 134 -11.51 15.10 3.85
C ALA A 134 -11.96 16.49 4.31
N TRP A 135 -13.02 17.06 3.72
CA TRP A 135 -13.61 18.32 4.14
C TRP A 135 -14.63 18.19 5.27
N SER A 136 -15.36 17.07 5.35
CA SER A 136 -16.39 16.86 6.38
C SER A 136 -15.82 16.38 7.72
N GLY A 137 -14.66 15.74 7.74
CA GLY A 137 -13.97 15.28 8.97
C GLY A 137 -14.57 14.04 9.64
N ASP A 138 -15.89 13.86 9.58
CA ASP A 138 -16.62 12.74 10.22
C ASP A 138 -16.74 11.49 9.33
N ASP A 139 -16.31 11.58 8.07
CA ASP A 139 -16.41 10.50 7.10
C ASP A 139 -15.19 9.56 7.23
N PRO A 140 -15.36 8.24 7.44
CA PRO A 140 -14.25 7.29 7.50
C PRO A 140 -13.32 7.36 6.29
N LEU A 141 -13.83 7.72 5.11
CA LEU A 141 -13.02 7.90 3.91
C LEU A 141 -11.99 9.02 4.01
N ALA A 142 -12.15 9.98 4.92
CA ALA A 142 -11.18 11.06 5.16
C ALA A 142 -9.80 10.51 5.54
N ALA A 143 -9.75 9.29 6.06
CA ALA A 143 -8.49 8.63 6.35
C ALA A 143 -7.70 8.31 5.06
N ILE A 144 -8.35 8.01 3.93
CA ILE A 144 -7.68 7.59 2.69
C ILE A 144 -7.35 8.81 1.82
N THR A 145 -6.08 8.99 1.48
CA THR A 145 -5.69 10.05 0.54
C THR A 145 -5.96 9.63 -0.92
N PRO A 146 -6.17 10.58 -1.85
CA PRO A 146 -6.36 10.25 -3.26
C PRO A 146 -5.23 9.38 -3.89
N PRO A 147 -3.94 9.59 -3.58
CA PRO A 147 -2.88 8.69 -4.04
C PRO A 147 -2.98 7.27 -3.47
N GLU A 148 -3.41 7.11 -2.21
CA GLU A 148 -3.57 5.80 -1.57
C GLU A 148 -4.74 5.01 -2.14
N ALA A 149 -5.80 5.69 -2.58
CA ALA A 149 -6.97 5.05 -3.16
C ALA A 149 -6.63 4.17 -4.37
N GLY A 150 -5.71 4.62 -5.24
CA GLY A 150 -5.26 3.82 -6.37
C GLY A 150 -4.58 2.52 -5.95
N TRP A 151 -3.83 2.53 -4.85
CA TRP A 151 -3.17 1.34 -4.30
C TRP A 151 -4.16 0.42 -3.60
N LEU A 152 -5.07 0.99 -2.80
CA LEU A 152 -6.13 0.25 -2.15
C LEU A 152 -7.02 -0.47 -3.17
N LEU A 153 -7.46 0.22 -4.22
CA LEU A 153 -8.33 -0.37 -5.25
C LEU A 153 -7.63 -1.52 -5.99
N ARG A 154 -6.33 -1.40 -6.29
CA ARG A 154 -5.55 -2.51 -6.87
C ARG A 154 -5.49 -3.70 -5.92
N LEU A 155 -5.25 -3.45 -4.63
CA LEU A 155 -5.19 -4.50 -3.63
C LEU A 155 -6.54 -5.20 -3.43
N LEU A 156 -7.64 -4.44 -3.43
CA LEU A 156 -8.99 -4.98 -3.40
C LEU A 156 -9.29 -5.79 -4.66
N ALA A 157 -8.75 -5.41 -5.83
CA ALA A 157 -8.90 -6.18 -7.06
C ALA A 157 -8.10 -7.49 -7.01
N ASP A 158 -6.87 -7.45 -6.51
CA ASP A 158 -6.03 -8.63 -6.29
C ASP A 158 -6.72 -9.61 -5.32
N LEU A 159 -7.43 -9.11 -4.31
CA LEU A 159 -8.24 -9.91 -3.38
C LEU A 159 -9.62 -10.32 -3.94
N GLY A 160 -9.97 -9.86 -5.15
CA GLY A 160 -11.23 -10.19 -5.81
C GLY A 160 -12.46 -9.44 -5.29
N TYR A 161 -12.32 -8.38 -4.51
CA TYR A 161 -13.42 -7.53 -4.03
C TYR A 161 -13.90 -6.52 -5.06
N VAL A 162 -13.04 -6.13 -5.99
CA VAL A 162 -13.41 -5.21 -7.07
C VAL A 162 -12.87 -5.68 -8.42
N ALA A 163 -13.42 -5.14 -9.50
CA ALA A 163 -12.89 -5.23 -10.85
C ALA A 163 -12.72 -3.83 -11.42
N PHE A 164 -11.72 -3.67 -12.28
CA PHE A 164 -11.59 -2.48 -13.13
C PHE A 164 -12.19 -2.78 -14.50
N ASP A 165 -12.99 -1.83 -14.99
CA ASP A 165 -13.52 -1.82 -16.35
C ASP A 165 -13.31 -0.41 -16.91
N GLU A 166 -12.34 -0.25 -17.80
CA GLU A 166 -11.84 1.05 -18.27
C GLU A 166 -11.49 2.01 -17.10
N ASP A 167 -12.23 3.11 -16.97
CA ASP A 167 -12.08 4.11 -15.92
C ASP A 167 -12.97 3.83 -14.68
N ARG A 168 -13.72 2.72 -14.68
CA ARG A 168 -14.66 2.34 -13.64
C ARG A 168 -14.15 1.24 -12.73
N VAL A 169 -14.66 1.26 -11.52
CA VAL A 169 -14.46 0.27 -10.47
C VAL A 169 -15.81 -0.33 -10.12
N ASN A 170 -15.86 -1.65 -10.15
CA ASN A 170 -17.04 -2.45 -9.88
C ASN A 170 -16.80 -3.29 -8.63
N ARG A 171 -17.69 -3.23 -7.63
CA ARG A 171 -17.66 -4.20 -6.53
C ARG A 171 -18.02 -5.59 -7.06
N ARG A 172 -17.24 -6.61 -6.69
CA ARG A 172 -17.58 -8.01 -6.92
C ARG A 172 -18.36 -8.53 -5.71
N ALA A 173 -19.42 -9.28 -5.98
CA ALA A 173 -20.25 -9.94 -4.96
C ALA A 173 -19.51 -11.12 -4.32
#